data_AF-G2E4H7-F1
#
_entry.id   AF-G2E4H7-F1
#
_cell.length_a   1.000
_cell.length_b   1.000
_cell.length_c   1.000
_cell.angle_alpha   90.00
_cell.angle_beta   90.00
_cell.angle_gamma   90.00
#
_symmetry.space_group_name_H-M   'P 1'
#
loop_
_entity.id
_entity.type
_entity.pdbx_description
1 polymer ?
#
loop_
_entity_poly.entity_id
_entity_poly.type
_entity_poly.pdbx_seq_one_letter_code
_entity_poly.pdbx_strand_id
1 'polypeptide(L)'
;MQKLALALLFCAPLGVNADIFKCTTNGSVTYSNVPCEGEDVETYYKDTEYDIQRRIAEKEEQERVRLLAAQQAERERQVRQIIGLVEAGRIEDARTYADRSGLDFDKVVVFYKDILQKQELERQRRLAAQRQALLEEQEEVARRRRNALIFDDEPEISSSRSLSTLSSPQWLHDPFLGTTMPRSGGGYVDPRNGTFYHDVGPGVVNTRTGQFTPTH
;
A
#
# COMPACT_ATOMS: atom_id res chain seq x y z
N MET A 1 42.32 -20.25 42.12
CA MET A 1 41.13 -20.56 42.94
C MET A 1 40.67 -19.29 43.62
N GLN A 2 39.53 -18.71 43.23
CA GLN A 2 38.61 -17.98 44.11
C GLN A 2 37.35 -17.62 43.31
N LYS A 3 36.26 -18.28 43.67
CA LYS A 3 34.90 -18.05 43.15
C LYS A 3 34.32 -16.89 43.94
N LEU A 4 34.01 -15.77 43.28
CA LEU A 4 33.24 -14.68 43.88
C LEU A 4 31.80 -14.81 43.38
N ALA A 5 30.97 -15.46 44.20
CA ALA A 5 29.53 -15.55 44.00
C ALA A 5 28.91 -14.26 44.56
N LEU A 6 28.59 -13.31 43.68
CA LEU A 6 27.82 -12.13 44.03
C LEU A 6 26.33 -12.52 43.98
N ALA A 7 25.72 -12.66 45.15
CA ALA A 7 24.30 -12.95 45.30
C ALA A 7 23.48 -11.70 44.92
N LEU A 8 22.83 -11.76 43.75
CA LEU A 8 21.78 -10.84 43.33
C LEU A 8 20.51 -11.14 44.15
N LEU A 9 20.30 -10.38 45.23
CA LEU A 9 19.00 -10.29 45.90
C LEU A 9 18.06 -9.49 44.99
N PHE A 10 17.26 -10.20 44.20
CA PHE A 10 16.09 -9.64 43.51
C PHE A 10 15.04 -9.26 44.58
N CYS A 11 15.09 -8.02 45.07
CA CYS A 11 13.91 -7.37 45.62
C CYS A 11 13.00 -7.02 44.43
N ALA A 12 12.07 -7.92 44.09
CA ALA A 12 10.95 -7.57 43.23
C ALA A 12 10.03 -6.61 44.00
N PRO A 13 9.77 -5.39 43.51
CA PRO A 13 8.66 -4.61 44.04
C PRO A 13 7.38 -5.34 43.63
N LEU A 14 6.69 -5.93 44.61
CA LEU A 14 5.28 -6.27 44.48
C LEU A 14 4.51 -4.94 44.38
N GLY A 15 4.50 -4.37 43.18
CA GLY A 15 3.61 -3.28 42.81
C GLY A 15 2.19 -3.83 42.81
N VAL A 16 1.55 -3.83 43.97
CA VAL A 16 0.10 -3.97 44.09
C VAL A 16 -0.50 -2.68 43.54
N ASN A 17 -0.63 -2.60 42.21
CA ASN A 17 -1.40 -1.55 41.57
C ASN A 17 -2.86 -1.80 41.95
N ALA A 18 -3.33 -1.03 42.92
CA ALA A 18 -4.66 -1.14 43.49
C ALA A 18 -5.72 -0.83 42.42
N ASP A 19 -6.44 -1.87 41.99
CA ASP A 19 -7.65 -1.74 41.19
C ASP A 19 -8.75 -1.15 42.07
N ILE A 20 -9.12 0.11 41.81
CA ILE A 20 -10.30 0.71 42.43
C ILE A 20 -11.50 0.31 41.59
N PHE A 21 -12.39 -0.47 42.19
CA PHE A 21 -13.65 -0.92 41.60
C PHE A 21 -14.74 0.12 41.86
N LYS A 22 -15.48 0.48 40.82
CA LYS A 22 -16.67 1.34 40.94
C LYS A 22 -17.89 0.43 41.14
N CYS A 23 -18.50 0.48 42.32
CA CYS A 23 -19.72 -0.25 42.65
C CYS A 23 -20.94 0.67 42.51
N THR A 24 -22.00 0.21 41.84
CA THR A 24 -23.22 1.00 41.62
C THR A 24 -24.42 0.34 42.26
N THR A 25 -24.69 0.66 43.53
CA THR A 25 -25.76 0.02 44.31
C THR A 25 -26.94 0.96 44.48
N ASN A 26 -28.13 0.55 44.04
CA ASN A 26 -29.37 1.35 44.13
C ASN A 26 -29.26 2.78 43.59
N GLY A 27 -28.50 2.97 42.51
CA GLY A 27 -28.29 4.29 41.87
C GLY A 27 -27.25 5.18 42.56
N SER A 28 -26.58 4.71 43.61
CA SER A 28 -25.45 5.37 44.26
C SER A 28 -24.12 4.78 43.79
N VAL A 29 -23.14 5.62 43.47
CA VAL A 29 -21.81 5.21 43.01
C VAL A 29 -20.82 5.28 44.18
N THR A 30 -20.17 4.16 44.48
CA THR A 30 -19.12 4.06 45.50
C THR A 30 -17.84 3.45 44.90
N TYR A 31 -16.68 3.80 45.44
CA TYR A 31 -15.38 3.31 44.97
C TYR A 31 -14.76 2.44 46.06
N SER A 32 -14.35 1.22 45.71
CA SER A 32 -13.83 0.20 46.62
C SER A 32 -12.52 -0.37 46.12
N ASN A 33 -11.61 -0.73 47.03
CA ASN A 33 -10.38 -1.46 46.68
C ASN A 33 -10.59 -2.99 46.61
N VAL A 34 -11.83 -3.45 46.78
CA VAL A 34 -12.24 -4.86 46.77
C VAL A 34 -13.36 -5.01 45.74
N PRO A 35 -13.36 -6.07 44.90
CA PRO A 35 -14.40 -6.28 43.89
C PRO A 35 -15.79 -6.37 44.53
N CYS A 36 -16.76 -5.70 43.92
CA CYS A 36 -18.14 -5.64 44.41
C CYS A 36 -18.79 -7.03 44.26
N GLU A 37 -19.42 -7.54 45.31
CA GLU A 37 -20.20 -8.78 45.22
C GLU A 37 -21.59 -8.48 44.63
N GLY A 38 -21.87 -9.00 43.43
CA GLY A 38 -23.23 -9.09 42.88
C GLY A 38 -23.72 -7.96 41.96
N GLU A 39 -22.86 -7.04 41.51
CA GLU A 39 -23.21 -5.96 40.57
C GLU A 39 -22.17 -5.82 39.45
N ASP A 40 -22.53 -5.16 38.33
CA ASP A 40 -21.63 -4.91 37.19
C ASP A 40 -20.39 -4.13 37.65
N VAL A 41 -19.23 -4.80 37.64
CA VAL A 41 -17.95 -4.23 38.07
C VAL A 41 -17.25 -3.57 36.87
N GLU A 42 -17.16 -2.24 36.88
CA GLU A 42 -16.24 -1.51 36.00
C GLU A 42 -14.90 -1.32 36.71
N THR A 43 -13.83 -1.93 36.18
CA THR A 43 -12.46 -1.77 36.68
C THR A 43 -11.90 -0.44 36.17
N TYR A 44 -11.62 0.50 37.08
CA TYR A 44 -10.91 1.73 36.76
C TYR A 44 -9.44 1.57 37.14
N TYR A 45 -8.59 1.40 36.13
CA TYR A 45 -7.15 1.54 36.33
C TYR A 45 -6.86 2.99 36.67
N LYS A 46 -6.46 3.25 37.92
CA LYS A 46 -5.89 4.54 38.26
C LYS A 46 -4.53 4.59 37.60
N ASP A 47 -4.40 5.42 36.56
CA ASP A 47 -3.11 5.68 35.93
C ASP A 47 -2.10 5.94 37.05
N THR A 48 -1.06 5.11 37.12
CA THR A 48 -0.02 5.31 38.11
C THR A 48 0.71 6.60 37.78
N GLU A 49 1.39 7.19 38.76
CA GLU A 49 2.23 8.35 38.50
C GLU A 49 3.24 8.07 37.37
N TYR A 50 3.71 6.82 37.27
CA TYR A 50 4.55 6.32 36.19
C TYR A 50 3.85 6.35 34.82
N ASP A 51 2.59 5.90 34.72
CA ASP A 51 1.83 5.92 33.45
C ASP A 51 1.53 7.34 32.96
N ILE A 52 1.30 8.26 33.90
CA ILE A 52 1.15 9.69 33.60
C ILE A 52 2.46 10.25 33.06
N GLN A 53 3.59 10.00 33.76
CA GLN A 53 4.91 10.46 33.32
C GLN A 53 5.30 9.89 31.95
N ARG A 54 5.01 8.61 31.69
CA ARG A 54 5.30 7.97 30.40
C ARG A 54 4.56 8.65 29.25
N ARG A 55 3.26 8.92 29.39
CA ARG A 55 2.46 9.59 28.34
C ARG A 55 2.90 11.04 28.11
N ILE A 56 3.32 11.74 29.16
CA ILE A 56 3.88 13.10 29.02
C ILE A 56 5.17 13.04 28.19
N ALA A 57 6.09 12.14 28.53
CA ALA A 57 7.33 11.95 27.79
C ALA A 57 7.09 11.54 26.32
N GLU A 58 6.19 10.58 26.08
CA GLU A 58 5.80 10.16 24.74
C GLU A 58 5.22 11.33 23.92
N LYS A 59 4.40 12.19 24.54
CA LYS A 59 3.81 13.35 23.89
C LYS A 59 4.87 14.41 23.54
N GLU A 60 5.78 14.70 24.46
CA GLU A 60 6.89 15.63 24.23
C GLU A 60 7.82 15.14 23.11
N GLU A 61 8.11 13.83 23.09
CA GLU A 61 8.89 13.21 22.02
C GLU A 61 8.17 13.32 20.68
N GLN A 62 6.87 13.01 20.63
CA GLN A 62 6.07 13.16 19.41
C GLN A 62 6.03 14.60 18.91
N GLU A 63 5.90 15.58 19.80
CA GLU A 63 5.93 17.01 19.44
C GLU A 63 7.30 17.40 18.87
N ARG A 64 8.40 16.93 19.49
CA ARG A 64 9.75 17.14 18.98
C ARG A 64 9.93 16.53 17.59
N VAL A 65 9.47 15.29 17.38
CA VAL A 65 9.55 14.62 16.07
C VAL A 65 8.73 15.38 15.03
N ARG A 66 7.52 15.86 15.38
CA ARG A 66 6.68 16.66 14.47
C ARG A 66 7.34 17.98 14.08
N LEU A 67 7.96 18.68 15.04
CA LEU A 67 8.67 19.92 14.78
C LEU A 67 9.86 19.70 13.82
N LEU A 68 10.66 18.65 14.06
CA LEU A 68 11.77 18.30 13.17
C LEU A 68 11.28 17.94 11.77
N ALA A 69 10.21 17.16 11.66
CA ALA A 69 9.62 16.79 10.38
C ALA A 69 9.07 18.01 9.63
N ALA A 70 8.44 18.96 10.33
CA ALA A 70 7.96 20.20 9.73
C ALA A 70 9.11 21.07 9.20
N GLN A 71 10.19 21.22 9.97
CA GLN A 71 11.39 21.93 9.53
C GLN A 71 12.05 21.28 8.32
N GLN A 72 12.11 19.94 8.29
CA GLN A 72 12.62 19.19 7.14
C GLN A 72 11.75 19.42 5.90
N ALA A 73 10.43 19.31 6.03
CA ALA A 73 9.49 19.55 4.94
C ALA A 73 9.58 20.98 4.38
N GLU A 74 9.82 21.98 5.24
CA GLU A 74 10.04 23.36 4.80
C GLU A 74 11.34 23.51 4.00
N ARG A 75 12.45 22.93 4.51
CA ARG A 75 13.74 22.92 3.77
C ARG A 75 13.61 22.22 2.43
N GLU A 76 12.90 21.10 2.37
CA GLU A 76 12.64 20.40 1.11
C GLU A 76 11.84 21.25 0.12
N ARG A 77 10.83 21.99 0.59
CA ARG A 77 10.07 22.91 -0.26
C ARG A 77 10.96 24.02 -0.82
N GLN A 78 11.80 24.61 0.02
CA GLN A 78 12.76 25.65 -0.39
C GLN A 78 13.74 25.11 -1.45
N VAL A 79 14.30 23.92 -1.22
CA VAL A 79 15.18 23.24 -2.19
C VAL A 79 14.47 22.98 -3.51
N ARG A 80 13.24 22.49 -3.50
CA ARG A 80 12.44 22.28 -4.74
C ARG A 80 12.21 23.59 -5.48
N GLN A 81 11.96 24.69 -4.77
CA GLN A 81 11.77 25.99 -5.40
C GLN A 81 13.07 26.49 -6.06
N ILE A 82 14.22 26.32 -5.41
CA ILE A 82 15.53 26.64 -5.98
C ILE A 82 15.77 25.81 -7.25
N ILE A 83 15.52 24.51 -7.18
CA ILE A 83 15.66 23.59 -8.32
C ILE A 83 14.77 24.04 -9.48
N GLY A 84 13.50 24.34 -9.23
CA GLY A 84 12.59 24.79 -10.28
C GLY A 84 13.03 26.10 -10.95
N LEU A 85 13.66 27.01 -10.20
CA LEU A 85 14.26 28.23 -10.77
C LEU A 85 15.50 27.91 -11.62
N VAL A 86 16.33 26.96 -11.18
CA VAL A 86 17.51 26.50 -11.94
C VAL A 86 17.08 25.83 -13.24
N GLU A 87 16.08 24.95 -13.20
CA GLU A 87 15.50 24.29 -14.39
C GLU A 87 14.92 25.31 -15.38
N ALA A 88 14.32 26.39 -14.88
CA ALA A 88 13.81 27.50 -15.70
C ALA A 88 14.92 28.44 -16.24
N GLY A 89 16.20 28.17 -15.96
CA GLY A 89 17.33 29.01 -16.38
C GLY A 89 17.49 30.31 -15.58
N ARG A 90 16.74 30.50 -14.49
CA ARG A 90 16.75 31.71 -13.66
C ARG A 90 17.77 31.59 -12.51
N ILE A 91 19.05 31.47 -12.88
CA ILE A 91 20.14 31.15 -11.93
C ILE A 91 20.32 32.21 -10.84
N GLU A 92 20.28 33.51 -11.19
CA GLU A 92 20.48 34.59 -10.22
C GLU A 92 19.32 34.71 -9.21
N ASP A 93 18.09 34.45 -9.66
CA ASP A 93 16.93 34.40 -8.78
C ASP A 93 17.01 33.20 -7.83
N ALA A 94 17.48 32.05 -8.32
CA ALA A 94 17.69 30.86 -7.52
C ALA A 94 18.77 31.07 -6.43
N ARG A 95 19.87 31.75 -6.77
CA ARG A 95 20.92 32.15 -5.82
C ARG A 95 20.37 33.10 -4.76
N THR A 96 19.69 34.15 -5.17
CA THR A 96 19.07 35.13 -4.26
C THR A 96 18.08 34.45 -3.30
N TYR A 97 17.30 33.50 -3.81
CA TYR A 97 16.36 32.74 -2.97
C TYR A 97 17.09 31.80 -1.99
N ALA A 98 18.15 31.13 -2.43
CA ALA A 98 18.97 30.27 -1.58
C ALA A 98 19.60 31.05 -0.43
N ASP A 99 20.19 32.23 -0.72
CA ASP A 99 20.78 33.12 0.27
C ASP A 99 19.75 33.58 1.30
N ARG A 100 18.55 33.99 0.85
CA ARG A 100 17.44 34.38 1.74
C ARG A 100 16.95 33.22 2.62
N SER A 101 17.03 32.00 2.12
CA SER A 101 16.62 30.79 2.84
C SER A 101 17.75 30.21 3.71
N GLY A 102 18.95 30.80 3.70
CA GLY A 102 20.12 30.29 4.41
C GLY A 102 20.62 28.94 3.88
N LEU A 103 20.36 28.65 2.60
CA LEU A 103 20.80 27.43 1.93
C LEU A 103 22.03 27.70 1.06
N ASP A 104 22.98 26.79 1.07
CA ASP A 104 24.16 26.83 0.21
C ASP A 104 23.77 26.39 -1.21
N PHE A 105 23.66 27.38 -2.11
CA PHE A 105 23.23 27.17 -3.50
C PHE A 105 24.05 26.09 -4.21
N ASP A 106 25.38 26.12 -4.08
CA ASP A 106 26.26 25.21 -4.80
C ASP A 106 26.07 23.77 -4.32
N LYS A 107 25.89 23.57 -3.01
CA LYS A 107 25.57 22.25 -2.45
C LYS A 107 24.21 21.73 -2.95
N VAL A 108 23.20 22.60 -3.01
CA VAL A 108 21.87 22.23 -3.52
C VAL A 108 21.96 21.79 -4.98
N VAL A 109 22.69 22.53 -5.82
CA VAL A 109 22.86 22.20 -7.24
C VAL A 109 23.65 20.90 -7.43
N VAL A 110 24.72 20.68 -6.67
CA VAL A 110 25.50 19.43 -6.75
C VAL A 110 24.64 18.23 -6.35
N PHE A 111 23.90 18.33 -5.26
CA PHE A 111 23.00 17.28 -4.79
C PHE A 111 21.90 16.98 -5.83
N TYR A 112 21.32 18.01 -6.42
CA TYR A 112 20.31 17.86 -7.45
C TYR A 112 20.85 17.18 -8.71
N LYS A 113 22.06 17.55 -9.16
CA LYS A 113 22.73 16.89 -10.31
C LYS A 113 22.97 15.40 -10.05
N ASP A 114 23.37 15.03 -8.84
CA ASP A 114 23.56 13.62 -8.45
C ASP A 114 22.22 12.85 -8.50
N ILE A 115 21.13 13.44 -8.00
CA ILE A 115 19.79 12.84 -8.08
C ILE A 115 19.37 12.62 -9.53
N LEU A 116 19.51 13.64 -10.39
CA LEU A 116 19.16 13.52 -11.80
C LEU A 116 19.98 12.42 -12.49
N GLN A 117 21.29 12.36 -12.20
CA GLN A 117 22.17 11.34 -12.78
C GLN A 117 21.75 9.93 -12.35
N LYS A 118 21.37 9.74 -11.08
CA LYS A 118 20.84 8.47 -10.57
C LYS A 118 19.52 8.09 -11.25
N GLN A 119 18.60 9.04 -11.41
CA GLN A 119 17.32 8.80 -12.09
C GLN A 119 17.52 8.40 -13.54
N GLU A 120 18.42 9.07 -14.27
CA GLU A 120 18.71 8.71 -15.66
C GLU A 120 19.35 7.32 -15.75
N LEU A 121 20.26 6.99 -14.84
CA LEU A 121 20.86 5.66 -14.78
C LEU A 121 19.80 4.57 -14.51
N GLU A 122 18.88 4.80 -13.59
CA GLU A 122 17.76 3.90 -13.33
C GLU A 122 16.85 3.75 -14.55
N ARG A 123 16.55 4.86 -15.24
CA ARG A 123 15.77 4.85 -16.47
C ARG A 123 16.44 3.99 -17.53
N GLN A 124 17.74 4.13 -17.72
CA GLN A 124 18.52 3.32 -18.65
C GLN A 124 18.50 1.84 -18.28
N ARG A 125 18.65 1.51 -16.99
CA ARG A 125 18.54 0.12 -16.50
C ARG A 125 17.17 -0.49 -16.78
N ARG A 126 16.08 0.26 -16.55
CA ARG A 126 14.72 -0.20 -16.86
C ARG A 126 14.53 -0.46 -18.35
N LEU A 127 15.01 0.44 -19.21
CA LEU A 127 14.93 0.28 -20.65
C LEU A 127 15.77 -0.92 -21.13
N ALA A 128 16.96 -1.14 -20.56
CA ALA A 128 17.79 -2.30 -20.88
C ALA A 128 17.11 -3.61 -20.46
N ALA A 129 16.51 -3.65 -19.26
CA ALA A 129 15.77 -4.81 -18.79
C ALA A 129 14.54 -5.12 -19.66
N GLN A 130 13.79 -4.09 -20.09
CA GLN A 130 12.66 -4.27 -21.01
C GLN A 130 13.11 -4.84 -22.36
N ARG A 131 14.24 -4.37 -22.90
CA ARG A 131 14.79 -4.89 -24.15
C ARG A 131 15.20 -6.36 -24.03
N GLN A 132 15.82 -6.75 -22.91
CA GLN A 132 16.18 -8.15 -22.66
C GLN A 132 14.95 -9.04 -22.56
N ALA A 133 13.93 -8.62 -21.81
CA ALA A 133 12.68 -9.38 -21.69
C ALA A 133 11.99 -9.59 -23.06
N LEU A 134 11.98 -8.57 -23.92
CA LEU A 134 11.44 -8.68 -25.27
C LEU A 134 12.22 -9.66 -26.15
N LEU A 135 13.55 -9.70 -26.02
CA LEU A 135 14.38 -10.65 -26.75
C LEU A 135 14.15 -12.09 -26.29
N GLU A 136 14.06 -12.31 -24.97
CA GLU A 136 13.76 -13.61 -24.39
C GLU A 136 12.38 -14.13 -24.82
N GLU A 137 11.37 -13.25 -24.85
CA GLU A 137 10.03 -13.60 -25.33
C GLU A 137 10.04 -13.98 -26.82
N GLN A 138 10.76 -13.22 -27.66
CA GLN A 138 10.92 -13.55 -29.08
C GLN A 138 11.62 -14.90 -29.28
N GLU A 139 12.66 -15.19 -28.50
CA GLU A 139 13.36 -16.47 -28.54
C GLU A 139 12.44 -17.61 -28.09
N GLU A 140 11.63 -17.41 -27.05
CA GLU A 140 10.67 -18.41 -26.58
C GLU A 140 9.59 -18.70 -27.64
N VAL A 141 9.03 -17.65 -28.26
CA VAL A 141 8.07 -17.79 -29.37
C VAL A 141 8.71 -18.53 -30.55
N ALA A 142 9.94 -18.17 -30.92
CA ALA A 142 10.68 -18.85 -31.98
C ALA A 142 10.93 -20.32 -31.64
N ARG A 143 11.26 -20.63 -30.38
CA ARG A 143 11.45 -22.00 -29.88
C ARG A 143 10.15 -22.81 -29.90
N ARG A 144 9.03 -22.23 -29.45
CA ARG A 144 7.70 -22.87 -29.52
C ARG A 144 7.32 -23.18 -30.96
N ARG A 145 7.55 -22.25 -31.88
CA ARG A 145 7.31 -22.47 -33.33
C ARG A 145 8.18 -23.58 -33.90
N ARG A 146 9.46 -23.64 -33.49
CA ARG A 146 10.38 -24.71 -33.92
C ARG A 146 9.95 -26.09 -33.40
N ASN A 147 9.50 -26.17 -32.15
CA ASN A 147 9.00 -27.40 -31.56
C ASN A 147 7.69 -27.88 -32.18
N ALA A 148 6.79 -26.96 -32.58
CA ALA A 148 5.54 -27.30 -33.25
C ALA A 148 5.78 -27.98 -34.61
N LEU A 149 6.79 -27.52 -35.37
CA LEU A 149 7.14 -28.07 -36.69
C LEU A 149 7.74 -29.50 -36.65
N ILE A 150 8.06 -30.05 -35.48
CA ILE A 150 8.67 -31.38 -35.33
C ILE A 150 7.60 -32.48 -35.18
N PHE A 151 6.33 -32.13 -34.96
CA PHE A 151 5.25 -33.10 -34.68
C PHE A 151 4.19 -33.24 -35.80
N ASP A 152 4.42 -32.69 -37.00
CA ASP A 152 3.47 -32.77 -38.13
C ASP A 152 3.70 -33.96 -39.10
N ASP A 153 4.46 -34.99 -38.70
CA ASP A 153 4.56 -36.28 -39.43
C ASP A 153 3.76 -37.38 -38.71
N GLU A 154 2.43 -37.33 -38.79
CA GLU A 154 1.58 -38.52 -38.61
C GLU A 154 0.52 -38.55 -39.73
N PRO A 155 0.42 -39.65 -40.49
CA PRO A 155 -0.45 -39.72 -41.66
C PRO A 155 -1.93 -39.79 -41.27
N GLU A 156 -2.74 -39.08 -42.05
CA GLU A 156 -4.20 -39.03 -42.00
C GLU A 156 -4.83 -40.43 -41.81
N ILE A 157 -5.53 -40.63 -40.69
CA ILE A 157 -6.64 -41.58 -40.62
C ILE A 157 -7.87 -40.82 -40.15
N SER A 158 -8.69 -40.48 -41.14
CA SER A 158 -10.16 -40.41 -41.12
C SER A 158 -10.81 -40.39 -39.72
N SER A 159 -11.37 -39.24 -39.34
CA SER A 159 -12.61 -39.22 -38.57
C SER A 159 -13.24 -37.84 -38.63
N SER A 160 -14.30 -37.73 -39.44
CA SER A 160 -15.29 -36.68 -39.42
C SER A 160 -15.87 -36.48 -38.01
N ARG A 161 -15.40 -35.47 -37.28
CA ARG A 161 -16.12 -34.89 -36.15
C ARG A 161 -16.07 -33.36 -36.22
N SER A 162 -17.27 -32.80 -36.25
CA SER A 162 -17.66 -31.39 -36.25
C SER A 162 -16.76 -30.50 -35.38
N LEU A 163 -16.01 -29.61 -36.03
CA LEU A 163 -15.43 -28.43 -35.40
C LEU A 163 -16.55 -27.43 -35.07
N SER A 164 -16.94 -27.37 -33.81
CA SER A 164 -17.42 -26.14 -33.20
C SER A 164 -16.28 -25.13 -33.26
N THR A 165 -16.40 -24.15 -34.16
CA THR A 165 -15.54 -22.97 -34.24
C THR A 165 -15.44 -22.31 -32.88
N LEU A 166 -14.29 -22.47 -32.21
CA LEU A 166 -13.88 -21.62 -31.10
C LEU A 166 -13.71 -20.21 -31.64
N SER A 167 -14.79 -19.42 -31.55
CA SER A 167 -14.77 -17.98 -31.73
C SER A 167 -13.74 -17.40 -30.77
N SER A 168 -12.70 -16.77 -31.31
CA SER A 168 -11.81 -15.91 -30.54
C SER A 168 -12.66 -14.99 -29.67
N PRO A 169 -12.40 -14.88 -28.35
CA PRO A 169 -13.17 -13.99 -27.49
C PRO A 169 -13.06 -12.57 -28.04
N GLN A 170 -14.19 -12.01 -28.49
CA GLN A 170 -14.24 -10.60 -28.85
C GLN A 170 -14.08 -9.81 -27.55
N TRP A 171 -12.95 -9.12 -27.41
CA TRP A 171 -12.68 -8.24 -26.29
C TRP A 171 -13.31 -6.88 -26.59
N LEU A 172 -14.25 -6.44 -25.75
CA LEU A 172 -14.89 -5.14 -25.87
C LEU A 172 -14.28 -4.18 -24.84
N HIS A 173 -13.99 -2.95 -25.26
CA HIS A 173 -13.41 -1.92 -24.41
C HIS A 173 -14.51 -1.21 -23.61
N ASP A 174 -14.39 -1.21 -22.28
CA ASP A 174 -15.28 -0.45 -21.39
C ASP A 174 -14.80 1.01 -21.28
N PRO A 175 -15.58 1.99 -21.77
CA PRO A 175 -15.20 3.40 -21.75
C PRO A 175 -15.25 4.04 -20.34
N PHE A 176 -15.90 3.41 -19.36
CA PHE A 176 -16.03 3.95 -18.00
C PHE A 176 -14.91 3.48 -17.08
N LEU A 177 -14.47 2.23 -17.24
CA LEU A 177 -13.42 1.62 -16.40
C LEU A 177 -12.06 1.51 -17.11
N GLY A 178 -11.99 1.77 -18.42
CA GLY A 178 -10.76 1.70 -19.20
C GLY A 178 -10.18 0.28 -19.31
N THR A 179 -11.00 -0.75 -19.08
CA THR A 179 -10.58 -2.16 -19.11
C THR A 179 -11.19 -2.88 -20.32
N THR A 180 -10.59 -4.00 -20.72
CA THR A 180 -11.12 -4.88 -21.79
C THR A 180 -11.75 -6.12 -21.17
N MET A 181 -12.99 -6.42 -21.54
CA MET A 181 -13.74 -7.56 -20.99
C MET A 181 -14.19 -8.51 -22.10
N PRO A 182 -14.26 -9.83 -21.81
CA PRO A 182 -14.70 -10.81 -22.79
C PRO A 182 -16.20 -10.67 -23.04
N ARG A 183 -16.60 -10.51 -24.29
CA ARG A 183 -18.01 -10.38 -24.68
C ARG A 183 -18.74 -11.72 -24.50
N SER A 184 -19.72 -11.79 -23.60
CA SER A 184 -20.57 -12.97 -23.41
C SER A 184 -21.99 -12.69 -23.94
N GLY A 185 -22.25 -13.06 -25.20
CA GLY A 185 -23.56 -12.83 -25.83
C GLY A 185 -23.83 -11.37 -26.22
N GLY A 186 -25.06 -10.88 -25.98
CA GLY A 186 -25.55 -9.52 -26.30
C GLY A 186 -25.27 -8.45 -25.23
N GLY A 187 -24.32 -8.70 -24.33
CA GLY A 187 -23.96 -7.79 -23.23
C GLY A 187 -22.64 -8.20 -22.56
N TYR A 188 -22.37 -7.63 -21.39
CA TYR A 188 -21.16 -7.92 -20.59
C TYR A 188 -21.51 -8.16 -19.12
N VAL A 189 -20.78 -9.06 -18.43
CA VAL A 189 -20.90 -9.29 -16.98
C VAL A 189 -19.69 -8.68 -16.28
N ASP A 190 -19.89 -7.78 -15.32
CA ASP A 190 -18.82 -7.30 -14.45
C ASP A 190 -18.35 -8.44 -13.53
N PRO A 191 -17.09 -8.89 -13.63
CA PRO A 191 -16.58 -10.00 -12.83
C PRO A 191 -16.44 -9.68 -11.33
N ARG A 192 -16.47 -8.40 -10.94
CA ARG A 192 -16.30 -7.99 -9.53
C ARG A 192 -17.58 -8.17 -8.72
N ASN A 193 -18.74 -7.96 -9.35
CA ASN A 193 -20.04 -7.97 -8.66
C ASN A 193 -21.10 -8.88 -9.35
N GLY A 194 -20.79 -9.44 -10.52
CA GLY A 194 -21.70 -10.30 -11.28
C GLY A 194 -22.82 -9.55 -12.02
N THR A 195 -22.74 -8.22 -12.11
CA THR A 195 -23.78 -7.40 -12.77
C THR A 195 -23.67 -7.55 -14.28
N PHE A 196 -24.78 -7.89 -14.93
CA PHE A 196 -24.85 -7.97 -16.39
C PHE A 196 -25.41 -6.69 -16.98
N TYR A 197 -24.69 -6.12 -17.92
CA TYR A 197 -25.07 -4.94 -18.67
C TYR A 197 -25.40 -5.38 -20.09
N HIS A 198 -26.67 -5.25 -20.46
CA HIS A 198 -27.15 -5.56 -21.80
C HIS A 198 -27.18 -4.29 -22.66
N ASP A 199 -26.94 -4.43 -23.96
CA ASP A 199 -27.09 -3.35 -24.95
C ASP A 199 -28.51 -2.71 -25.02
N VAL A 200 -29.53 -3.26 -24.32
CA VAL A 200 -30.94 -2.81 -24.37
C VAL A 200 -31.58 -2.41 -23.02
N GLY A 201 -30.82 -2.32 -21.93
CA GLY A 201 -31.33 -1.74 -20.66
C GLY A 201 -30.82 -2.39 -19.37
N PRO A 202 -31.12 -1.81 -18.20
CA PRO A 202 -30.68 -2.32 -16.90
C PRO A 202 -31.43 -3.59 -16.47
N GLY A 203 -30.70 -4.56 -15.91
CA GLY A 203 -31.27 -5.78 -15.31
C GLY A 203 -30.25 -6.49 -14.43
N VAL A 204 -30.69 -7.54 -13.74
CA VAL A 204 -29.85 -8.33 -12.81
C VAL A 204 -29.82 -9.78 -13.26
N VAL A 205 -28.63 -10.40 -13.25
CA VAL A 205 -28.46 -11.84 -13.51
C VAL A 205 -28.30 -12.57 -12.18
N ASN A 206 -29.06 -13.65 -12.02
CA ASN A 206 -28.86 -14.57 -10.92
C ASN A 206 -27.58 -15.38 -11.16
N THR A 207 -26.53 -15.13 -10.38
CA THR A 207 -25.21 -15.78 -10.53
C THR A 207 -25.24 -17.29 -10.28
N ARG A 208 -26.27 -17.82 -9.63
CA ARG A 208 -26.41 -19.26 -9.36
C ARG A 208 -27.10 -20.02 -10.50
N THR A 209 -28.00 -19.35 -11.24
CA THR A 209 -28.84 -20.00 -12.27
C THR A 209 -28.59 -19.49 -13.69
N GLY A 210 -27.87 -18.37 -13.85
CA GLY A 210 -27.67 -17.70 -15.14
C GLY A 210 -28.92 -17.01 -15.68
N GLN A 211 -30.02 -16.96 -14.92
CA GLN A 211 -31.27 -16.36 -15.37
C GLN A 211 -31.22 -14.84 -15.22
N PHE A 212 -31.60 -14.13 -16.30
CA PHE A 212 -31.70 -12.67 -16.33
C PHE A 212 -33.10 -12.19 -15.90
N THR A 213 -33.14 -11.17 -15.05
CA THR A 213 -34.36 -10.47 -14.64
C THR A 213 -34.24 -8.98 -14.95
N PRO A 214 -35.06 -8.41 -15.86
CA PRO A 214 -35.02 -6.97 -16.15
C PRO A 214 -35.50 -6.15 -14.94
N THR A 215 -34.85 -5.03 -14.67
CA THR A 215 -35.27 -4.06 -13.65
C THR A 215 -35.85 -2.85 -14.35
N HIS A 216 -37.17 -2.67 -14.24
CA HIS A 216 -37.85 -1.43 -14.63
C HIS A 216 -37.74 -0.38 -13.52
#